data_AF-A0A927TSJ0-F1
#
_entry.id   AF-A0A927TSJ0-F1
#
_cell.length_a   1.000
_cell.length_b   1.000
_cell.length_c   1.000
_cell.angle_alpha   90.00
_cell.angle_beta   90.00
_cell.angle_gamma   90.00
#
_symmetry.space_group_name_H-M   'P 1'
#
loop_
_entity.id
_entity.type
_entity.pdbx_description
1 polymer ?
#
loop_
_entity_poly.entity_id
_entity_poly.type
_entity_poly.pdbx_seq_one_letter_code
_entity_poly.pdbx_strand_id
1 'polypeptide(L)'
;MNIESKLDIEELRAANPGISDEDLLEDYCRNLFRERKELKPLVSAGVCALKGRINEKLQERREVAYDAILGIVNTPEYERLVSMDDELKVFSTAATIYQMERGGQYPLIFEQIEYIDDYYRIHQQMLFYFRRMQLRLAKPLLVEAMTYIRAHKLTVFAVVQILLDCKTGEKDKVALTLADLYLEQKSVKEALFVVSVMAENCSVDQRDKFEQKKAEILENF
;
A
#
# COMPACT_ATOMS: atom_id res chain seq x y z
N MET A 1 -0.44 -16.58 -10.49
CA MET A 1 -0.96 -17.82 -11.11
C MET A 1 -2.23 -17.43 -11.85
N ASN A 2 -2.14 -17.24 -13.16
CA ASN A 2 -3.29 -16.82 -13.97
C ASN A 2 -4.11 -18.08 -14.26
N ILE A 3 -5.16 -18.33 -13.47
CA ILE A 3 -6.14 -19.38 -13.79
C ILE A 3 -7.23 -18.72 -14.65
N GLU A 4 -6.85 -18.28 -15.85
CA GLU A 4 -7.85 -18.12 -16.91
C GLU A 4 -8.05 -19.49 -17.53
N SER A 5 -8.88 -20.32 -16.89
CA SER A 5 -9.40 -21.51 -17.54
C SER A 5 -10.40 -21.05 -18.60
N LYS A 6 -9.95 -20.93 -19.84
CA LYS A 6 -10.88 -20.89 -20.98
C LYS A 6 -11.64 -22.22 -20.95
N LEU A 7 -12.93 -22.15 -20.65
CA LEU A 7 -13.84 -23.28 -20.75
C LEU A 7 -13.89 -23.69 -22.22
N ASP A 8 -13.33 -24.85 -22.56
CA ASP A 8 -13.58 -25.47 -23.86
C ASP A 8 -14.70 -26.51 -23.68
N ILE A 9 -15.93 -26.05 -23.92
CA ILE A 9 -17.14 -26.88 -23.79
C ILE A 9 -17.09 -28.06 -24.78
N GLU A 10 -16.36 -27.95 -25.89
CA GLU A 10 -16.20 -29.04 -26.86
C GLU A 10 -15.35 -30.19 -26.30
N GLU A 11 -14.31 -29.89 -25.52
CA GLU A 11 -13.51 -30.92 -24.84
C GLU A 11 -14.30 -31.66 -23.74
N LEU A 12 -15.11 -30.92 -22.97
CA LEU A 12 -15.96 -31.50 -21.92
C LEU A 12 -17.07 -32.40 -22.50
N ARG A 13 -17.66 -32.03 -23.64
CA ARG A 13 -18.62 -32.85 -24.38
C ARG A 13 -18.00 -34.11 -24.96
N ALA A 14 -16.79 -34.02 -25.50
CA ALA A 14 -16.08 -35.16 -26.07
C ALA A 14 -15.73 -36.22 -25.00
N ALA A 15 -15.43 -35.78 -23.78
CA ALA A 15 -15.12 -36.66 -22.65
C ALA A 15 -16.36 -37.34 -22.03
N ASN A 16 -17.55 -36.77 -22.20
CA ASN A 16 -18.79 -37.23 -21.54
C ASN A 16 -19.99 -37.27 -22.51
N PRO A 17 -19.95 -38.14 -23.54
CA PRO A 17 -21.01 -38.21 -24.52
C PRO A 17 -22.34 -38.67 -23.89
N GLY A 18 -23.40 -37.88 -24.09
CA GLY A 18 -24.76 -38.17 -23.61
C GLY A 18 -25.18 -37.45 -22.33
N ILE A 19 -24.30 -36.65 -21.72
CA ILE A 19 -24.63 -35.74 -20.62
C ILE A 19 -25.10 -34.40 -21.20
N SER A 20 -26.13 -33.78 -20.61
CA SER A 20 -26.61 -32.48 -21.05
C SER A 20 -25.58 -31.38 -20.79
N ASP A 21 -25.59 -30.31 -21.58
CA ASP A 21 -24.67 -29.18 -21.38
C ASP A 21 -24.82 -28.52 -20.01
N GLU A 22 -26.05 -28.49 -19.47
CA GLU A 22 -26.34 -27.94 -18.15
C GLU A 22 -25.70 -28.79 -17.04
N ASP A 23 -25.79 -30.12 -17.14
CA ASP A 23 -25.17 -31.03 -16.18
C ASP A 23 -23.64 -30.97 -16.24
N LEU A 24 -23.05 -30.80 -17.44
CA LEU A 24 -21.61 -30.61 -17.62
C LEU A 24 -21.11 -29.30 -17.01
N LEU A 25 -21.85 -28.21 -17.20
CA LEU A 25 -21.57 -26.91 -16.59
C LEU A 25 -21.69 -26.97 -15.08
N GLU A 26 -22.71 -27.66 -14.56
CA GLU A 26 -22.91 -27.79 -13.12
C GLU A 26 -21.80 -28.62 -12.47
N ASP A 27 -21.39 -29.73 -13.08
CA ASP A 27 -20.31 -30.57 -12.56
C ASP A 27 -18.94 -29.86 -12.66
N TYR A 28 -18.66 -29.17 -13.77
CA TYR A 28 -17.49 -28.31 -13.89
C TYR A 28 -17.45 -27.22 -12.81
N CYS A 29 -18.57 -26.54 -12.59
CA CYS A 29 -18.69 -25.56 -11.51
C CYS A 29 -18.43 -26.19 -10.15
N ARG A 30 -19.06 -27.33 -9.83
CA ARG A 30 -18.84 -28.03 -8.54
C ARG A 30 -17.39 -28.45 -8.35
N ASN A 31 -16.73 -28.95 -9.38
CA ASN A 31 -15.33 -29.35 -9.33
C ASN A 31 -14.41 -28.15 -9.13
N LEU A 32 -14.61 -27.05 -9.86
CA LEU A 32 -13.92 -25.78 -9.61
C LEU A 32 -14.15 -25.27 -8.18
N PHE A 33 -15.39 -25.33 -7.68
CA PHE A 33 -15.71 -24.90 -6.32
C PHE A 33 -15.01 -25.78 -5.28
N ARG A 34 -14.94 -27.10 -5.51
CA ARG A 34 -14.27 -28.05 -4.62
C ARG A 34 -12.76 -27.85 -4.61
N GLU A 35 -12.12 -27.76 -5.77
CA GLU A 35 -10.69 -27.45 -5.89
C GLU A 35 -10.35 -26.12 -5.23
N ARG A 36 -11.14 -25.07 -5.48
CA ARG A 36 -10.96 -23.77 -4.81
C ARG A 36 -11.18 -23.86 -3.30
N LYS A 37 -12.09 -24.72 -2.82
CA LYS A 37 -12.33 -24.95 -1.39
C LYS A 37 -11.15 -25.67 -0.72
N GLU A 38 -10.52 -26.62 -1.41
CA GLU A 38 -9.36 -27.38 -0.92
C GLU A 38 -8.06 -26.55 -0.99
N LEU A 39 -7.94 -25.62 -1.94
CA LEU A 39 -6.79 -24.72 -2.07
C LEU A 39 -6.79 -23.55 -1.08
N LYS A 40 -7.97 -23.08 -0.64
CA LYS A 40 -8.09 -21.94 0.29
C LYS A 40 -7.32 -22.12 1.61
N PRO A 41 -7.40 -23.27 2.31
CA PRO A 41 -6.61 -23.50 3.53
C PRO A 41 -5.10 -23.47 3.28
N LEU A 42 -4.63 -24.02 2.15
CA LEU A 42 -3.21 -24.03 1.79
C LEU A 42 -2.70 -22.61 1.51
N VAL A 43 -3.47 -21.80 0.79
CA VAL A 43 -3.14 -20.38 0.54
C VAL A 43 -3.12 -19.60 1.85
N SER A 44 -4.12 -19.80 2.71
CA SER A 44 -4.17 -19.15 4.03
C SER A 44 -2.98 -19.54 4.91
N ALA A 45 -2.62 -20.83 4.96
CA ALA A 45 -1.44 -21.30 5.68
C ALA A 45 -0.14 -20.67 5.12
N GLY A 46 -0.03 -20.57 3.79
CA GLY A 46 1.10 -19.91 3.13
C GLY A 46 1.21 -18.42 3.48
N VAL A 47 0.09 -17.69 3.45
CA VAL A 47 0.04 -16.27 3.89
C VAL A 47 0.47 -16.14 5.34
N CYS A 48 -0.07 -16.97 6.24
CA CYS A 48 0.29 -16.94 7.67
C CYS A 48 1.78 -17.24 7.89
N ALA A 49 2.34 -18.24 7.22
CA ALA A 49 3.75 -18.57 7.32
C ALA A 49 4.66 -17.45 6.79
N LEU A 50 4.27 -16.80 5.68
CA LEU A 50 4.99 -15.65 5.14
C LEU A 50 4.94 -14.45 6.09
N LYS A 51 3.75 -14.11 6.62
CA LYS A 51 3.60 -13.05 7.63
C LYS A 51 4.43 -13.33 8.88
N GLY A 52 4.43 -14.59 9.36
CA GLY A 52 5.23 -15.02 10.50
C GLY A 52 6.72 -14.73 10.31
N ARG A 53 7.30 -15.15 9.18
CA ARG A 53 8.71 -14.88 8.85
C ARG A 53 9.05 -13.38 8.82
N ILE A 54 8.17 -12.56 8.25
CA ILE A 54 8.39 -11.10 8.19
C ILE A 54 8.30 -10.49 9.60
N ASN A 55 7.28 -10.86 10.37
CA ASN A 55 7.09 -10.37 11.74
C ASN A 55 8.27 -10.74 12.65
N GLU A 56 8.79 -11.97 12.55
CA GLU A 56 10.00 -12.38 13.26
C GLU A 56 11.18 -11.42 12.96
N LYS A 57 11.36 -11.04 11.69
CA LYS A 57 12.43 -10.10 11.29
C LYS A 57 12.18 -8.67 11.78
N LEU A 58 10.93 -8.20 11.79
CA LEU A 58 10.57 -6.90 12.35
C LEU A 58 10.91 -6.83 13.85
N GLN A 59 10.62 -7.91 14.58
CA GLN A 59 10.86 -8.02 16.02
C GLN A 59 12.34 -8.13 16.41
N GLU A 60 13.23 -8.53 15.49
CA GLU A 60 14.68 -8.56 15.74
C GLU A 60 15.26 -7.14 15.96
N ARG A 61 14.58 -6.08 15.47
CA ARG A 61 14.94 -4.67 15.64
C ARG A 61 16.38 -4.34 15.23
N ARG A 62 16.84 -4.90 14.10
CA ARG A 62 18.21 -4.72 13.57
C ARG A 62 18.19 -4.56 12.06
N GLU A 63 19.09 -3.72 11.55
CA GLU A 63 19.22 -3.41 10.12
C GLU A 63 19.40 -4.67 9.25
N VAL A 64 20.21 -5.63 9.69
CA VAL A 64 20.41 -6.91 8.96
C VAL A 64 19.10 -7.70 8.82
N ALA A 65 18.23 -7.68 9.83
CA ALA A 65 16.93 -8.34 9.78
C ALA A 65 15.96 -7.60 8.85
N TYR A 66 15.98 -6.26 8.89
CA TYR A 66 15.21 -5.41 7.99
C TYR A 66 15.61 -5.61 6.52
N ASP A 67 16.90 -5.71 6.22
CA ASP A 67 17.39 -6.02 4.88
C ASP A 67 16.97 -7.44 4.43
N ALA A 68 16.87 -8.39 5.36
CA ALA A 68 16.34 -9.72 5.03
C ALA A 68 14.86 -9.68 4.61
N ILE A 69 14.07 -8.74 5.16
CA ILE A 69 12.68 -8.50 4.71
C ILE A 69 12.66 -8.08 3.24
N LEU A 70 13.62 -7.24 2.81
CA LEU A 70 13.76 -6.89 1.40
C LEU A 70 14.01 -8.11 0.51
N GLY A 71 14.79 -9.07 1.00
CA GLY A 71 14.96 -10.36 0.32
C GLY A 71 13.64 -11.13 0.19
N ILE A 72 12.83 -11.16 1.25
CA ILE A 72 11.54 -11.85 1.28
C ILE A 72 10.54 -11.23 0.31
N VAL A 73 10.37 -9.90 0.32
CA VAL A 73 9.35 -9.23 -0.50
C VAL A 73 9.63 -9.31 -2.00
N ASN A 74 10.87 -9.60 -2.39
CA ASN A 74 11.28 -9.79 -3.79
C ASN A 74 11.28 -11.27 -4.23
N THR A 75 10.72 -12.18 -3.42
CA THR A 75 10.62 -13.60 -3.79
C THR A 75 9.41 -13.89 -4.68
N PRO A 76 9.49 -14.88 -5.59
CA PRO A 76 8.32 -15.38 -6.33
C PRO A 76 7.22 -15.95 -5.45
N GLU A 77 7.55 -16.32 -4.20
CA GLU A 77 6.57 -16.76 -3.20
C GLU A 77 5.74 -15.55 -2.73
N TYR A 78 6.39 -14.45 -2.38
CA TYR A 78 5.72 -13.21 -1.98
C TYR A 78 4.80 -12.69 -3.09
N GLU A 79 5.29 -12.59 -4.33
CA GLU A 79 4.50 -12.14 -5.49
C GLU A 79 3.23 -12.98 -5.73
N ARG A 80 3.27 -14.28 -5.42
CA ARG A 80 2.10 -15.15 -5.54
C ARG A 80 1.07 -14.88 -4.45
N LEU A 81 1.53 -14.68 -3.22
CA LEU A 81 0.67 -14.57 -2.03
C LEU A 81 0.16 -13.14 -1.79
N VAL A 82 0.87 -12.11 -2.24
CA VAL A 82 0.53 -10.69 -2.03
C VAL A 82 -0.84 -10.32 -2.60
N SER A 83 -1.27 -10.96 -3.70
CA SER A 83 -2.58 -10.71 -4.31
C SER A 83 -3.75 -11.31 -3.51
N MET A 84 -3.47 -12.17 -2.53
CA MET A 84 -4.44 -12.93 -1.76
C MET A 84 -4.67 -12.38 -0.35
N ASP A 85 -3.89 -11.37 0.07
CA ASP A 85 -3.97 -10.78 1.40
C ASP A 85 -3.68 -9.27 1.34
N ASP A 86 -4.63 -8.46 1.85
CA ASP A 86 -4.55 -7.00 1.74
C ASP A 86 -3.43 -6.40 2.60
N GLU A 87 -3.07 -7.03 3.73
CA GLU A 87 -1.99 -6.53 4.58
C GLU A 87 -0.64 -6.72 3.87
N LEU A 88 -0.39 -7.90 3.28
CA LEU A 88 0.81 -8.13 2.47
C LEU A 88 0.87 -7.20 1.26
N LYS A 89 -0.28 -6.95 0.62
CA LYS A 89 -0.38 -6.03 -0.52
C LYS A 89 0.02 -4.61 -0.17
N VAL A 90 -0.38 -4.15 1.01
CA VAL A 90 -0.01 -2.83 1.52
C VAL A 90 1.44 -2.83 2.01
N PHE A 91 1.90 -3.93 2.62
CA PHE A 91 3.24 -4.03 3.20
C PHE A 91 4.38 -3.87 2.19
N SER A 92 4.16 -4.13 0.89
CA SER A 92 5.18 -3.84 -0.13
C SER A 92 5.60 -2.37 -0.13
N THR A 93 4.66 -1.46 0.16
CA THR A 93 4.93 -0.03 0.29
C THR A 93 5.86 0.25 1.47
N ALA A 94 5.71 -0.47 2.59
CA ALA A 94 6.60 -0.35 3.74
C ALA A 94 8.05 -0.71 3.39
N ALA A 95 8.25 -1.74 2.56
CA ALA A 95 9.57 -2.12 2.08
C ALA A 95 10.22 -1.05 1.19
N THR A 96 9.45 -0.42 0.29
CA THR A 96 9.90 0.73 -0.50
C THR A 96 10.27 1.92 0.38
N ILE A 97 9.46 2.21 1.40
CA ILE A 97 9.73 3.27 2.37
C ILE A 97 11.04 3.00 3.11
N TYR A 98 11.21 1.81 3.66
CA TYR A 98 12.45 1.42 4.34
C TYR A 98 13.69 1.56 3.44
N GLN A 99 13.61 1.14 2.17
CA GLN A 99 14.74 1.27 1.23
C GLN A 99 15.18 2.71 0.99
N MET A 100 14.26 3.67 1.10
CA MET A 100 14.53 5.10 0.91
C MET A 100 14.95 5.79 2.20
N GLU A 101 14.47 5.31 3.35
CA GLU A 101 14.83 5.84 4.66
C GLU A 101 16.17 5.31 5.17
N ARG A 102 16.57 4.08 4.79
CA ARG A 102 17.84 3.48 5.23
C ARG A 102 19.04 4.31 4.78
N GLY A 103 19.99 4.51 5.68
CA GLY A 103 21.13 5.42 5.48
C GLY A 103 20.80 6.91 5.70
N GLY A 104 19.54 7.24 6.00
CA GLY A 104 19.10 8.57 6.41
C GLY A 104 19.28 8.82 7.91
N GLN A 105 18.97 10.05 8.34
CA GLN A 105 18.98 10.46 9.76
C GLN A 105 17.63 10.26 10.48
N TYR A 106 16.63 9.72 9.78
CA TYR A 106 15.26 9.62 10.29
C TYR A 106 14.97 8.23 10.86
N PRO A 107 14.04 8.12 11.83
CA PRO A 107 13.54 6.83 12.28
C PRO A 107 12.98 6.04 11.09
N LEU A 108 13.31 4.77 11.03
CA LEU A 108 12.90 3.90 9.93
C LEU A 108 11.46 3.43 10.16
N ILE A 109 10.68 3.27 9.10
CA ILE A 109 9.29 2.76 9.20
C ILE A 109 9.25 1.40 9.90
N PHE A 110 10.24 0.53 9.67
CA PHE A 110 10.36 -0.78 10.31
C PHE A 110 10.67 -0.71 11.81
N GLU A 111 11.21 0.41 12.31
CA GLU A 111 11.36 0.63 13.75
C GLU A 111 10.04 1.03 14.42
N GLN A 112 9.05 1.49 13.64
CA GLN A 112 7.76 1.97 14.16
C GLN A 112 6.67 0.89 14.18
N ILE A 113 6.93 -0.27 13.59
CA ILE A 113 5.98 -1.39 13.47
C ILE A 113 6.57 -2.64 14.08
N GLU A 114 5.77 -3.47 14.75
CA GLU A 114 6.19 -4.78 15.25
C GLU A 114 5.70 -5.91 14.34
N TYR A 115 4.53 -5.71 13.75
CA TYR A 115 3.88 -6.65 12.86
C TYR A 115 3.47 -5.97 11.54
N ILE A 116 3.26 -6.77 10.51
CA ILE A 116 2.67 -6.32 9.24
C ILE A 116 1.33 -5.59 9.47
N ASP A 117 0.49 -6.08 10.39
CA ASP A 117 -0.80 -5.45 10.72
C ASP A 117 -0.62 -4.04 11.31
N ASP A 118 0.47 -3.75 12.02
CA ASP A 118 0.71 -2.38 12.51
C ASP A 118 0.89 -1.41 11.35
N TYR A 119 1.63 -1.80 10.32
CA TYR A 119 1.76 -0.99 9.10
C TYR A 119 0.42 -0.86 8.37
N TYR A 120 -0.35 -1.95 8.30
CA TYR A 120 -1.68 -1.93 7.68
C TYR A 120 -2.61 -0.92 8.38
N ARG A 121 -2.62 -0.90 9.72
CA ARG A 121 -3.38 0.09 10.51
C ARG A 121 -2.89 1.51 10.29
N ILE A 122 -1.58 1.73 10.25
CA ILE A 122 -0.99 3.05 9.91
C ILE A 122 -1.47 3.49 8.53
N HIS A 123 -1.37 2.62 7.53
CA HIS A 123 -1.79 2.90 6.17
C HIS A 123 -3.28 3.25 6.11
N GLN A 124 -4.16 2.42 6.70
CA GLN A 124 -5.60 2.69 6.74
C GLN A 124 -5.93 4.03 7.41
N GLN A 125 -5.28 4.34 8.53
CA GLN A 125 -5.49 5.59 9.24
C GLN A 125 -5.02 6.80 8.43
N MET A 126 -3.90 6.68 7.72
CA MET A 126 -3.43 7.72 6.79
C MET A 126 -4.39 7.93 5.63
N LEU A 127 -4.94 6.86 5.04
CA LEU A 127 -5.98 6.96 4.02
C LEU A 127 -7.22 7.71 4.53
N PHE A 128 -7.62 7.46 5.77
CA PHE A 128 -8.73 8.17 6.39
C PHE A 128 -8.45 9.66 6.54
N TYR A 129 -7.23 10.06 6.95
CA TYR A 129 -6.84 11.47 6.98
C TYR A 129 -6.79 12.10 5.59
N PHE A 130 -6.25 11.40 4.59
CA PHE A 130 -6.25 11.87 3.20
C PHE A 130 -7.66 12.09 2.69
N ARG A 131 -8.61 11.21 3.04
CA ARG A 131 -10.01 11.39 2.68
C ARG A 131 -10.60 12.65 3.31
N ARG A 132 -10.27 12.95 4.57
CA ARG A 132 -10.72 14.19 5.25
C ARG A 132 -10.15 15.44 4.57
N MET A 133 -8.86 15.42 4.19
CA MET A 133 -8.23 16.51 3.45
C MET A 133 -8.88 16.71 2.08
N GLN A 134 -9.16 15.60 1.37
CA GLN A 134 -9.86 15.63 0.08
C GLN A 134 -11.24 16.27 0.19
N LEU A 135 -11.99 15.93 1.25
CA LEU A 135 -13.31 16.50 1.54
C LEU A 135 -13.26 17.93 2.09
N ARG A 136 -12.06 18.51 2.28
CA ARG A 136 -11.84 19.85 2.82
C ARG A 136 -12.59 20.08 4.13
N LEU A 137 -12.51 19.08 5.02
CA LEU A 137 -13.13 19.19 6.34
C LEU A 137 -12.50 20.33 7.16
N ALA A 138 -13.18 20.70 8.24
CA ALA A 138 -12.74 21.78 9.11
C ALA A 138 -11.32 21.54 9.66
N LYS A 139 -10.53 22.62 9.75
CA LYS A 139 -9.12 22.61 10.16
C LYS A 139 -8.80 21.76 11.39
N PRO A 140 -9.59 21.76 12.49
CA PRO A 140 -9.30 20.91 13.65
C PRO A 140 -9.20 19.42 13.30
N LEU A 141 -10.04 18.92 12.40
CA LEU A 141 -10.05 17.52 11.95
C LEU A 141 -8.87 17.16 11.05
N LEU A 142 -8.26 18.18 10.42
CA LEU A 142 -7.08 18.02 9.57
C LEU A 142 -5.79 18.05 10.40
N VAL A 143 -5.74 18.86 11.46
CA VAL A 143 -4.60 18.93 12.39
C VAL A 143 -4.38 17.60 13.12
N GLU A 144 -5.44 16.81 13.35
CA GLU A 144 -5.33 15.44 13.87
C GLU A 144 -4.38 14.57 13.04
N ALA A 145 -4.31 14.76 11.72
CA ALA A 145 -3.40 14.01 10.87
C ALA A 145 -1.93 14.26 11.27
N MET A 146 -1.57 15.51 11.55
CA MET A 146 -0.22 15.85 11.97
C MET A 146 0.12 15.35 13.37
N THR A 147 -0.87 15.31 14.26
CA THR A 147 -0.71 14.69 15.58
C THR A 147 -0.44 13.19 15.42
N TYR A 148 -1.16 12.52 14.54
CA TYR A 148 -0.97 11.10 14.25
C TYR A 148 0.40 10.80 13.64
N ILE A 149 0.81 11.57 12.62
CA ILE A 149 2.12 11.48 11.96
C ILE A 149 3.26 11.56 12.99
N ARG A 150 3.22 12.55 13.89
CA ARG A 150 4.24 12.72 14.94
C ARG A 150 4.20 11.60 15.98
N ALA A 151 3.02 11.16 16.39
CA ALA A 151 2.87 10.08 17.37
C ALA A 151 3.47 8.75 16.87
N HIS A 152 3.36 8.48 15.57
CA HIS A 152 3.90 7.27 14.93
C HIS A 152 5.27 7.50 14.27
N LYS A 153 5.88 8.68 14.50
CA LYS A 153 7.18 9.09 13.92
C LYS A 153 7.29 8.85 12.41
N LEU A 154 6.18 9.06 11.67
CA LEU A 154 6.17 8.87 10.23
C LEU A 154 6.97 9.99 9.57
N THR A 155 7.88 9.61 8.68
CA THR A 155 8.62 10.56 7.86
C THR A 155 7.70 11.18 6.81
N VAL A 156 8.04 12.38 6.34
CA VAL A 156 7.32 12.98 5.20
C VAL A 156 7.38 12.08 3.96
N PHE A 157 8.49 11.35 3.79
CA PHE A 157 8.64 10.34 2.73
C PHE A 157 7.57 9.26 2.86
N ALA A 158 7.43 8.65 4.03
CA ALA A 158 6.44 7.60 4.29
C ALA A 158 5.01 8.09 3.99
N VAL A 159 4.67 9.29 4.47
CA VAL A 159 3.34 9.89 4.25
C VAL A 159 3.08 10.10 2.75
N VAL A 160 4.05 10.67 2.01
CA VAL A 160 3.91 10.90 0.56
C VAL A 160 3.85 9.59 -0.21
N GLN A 161 4.64 8.58 0.14
CA GLN A 161 4.59 7.28 -0.53
C GLN A 161 3.21 6.62 -0.35
N ILE A 162 2.62 6.68 0.86
CA ILE A 162 1.25 6.20 1.09
C ILE A 162 0.24 6.98 0.23
N LEU A 163 0.43 8.30 0.06
CA LEU A 163 -0.42 9.12 -0.80
C LEU A 163 -0.30 8.74 -2.28
N LEU A 164 0.90 8.44 -2.75
CA LEU A 164 1.16 8.00 -4.12
C LEU A 164 0.51 6.65 -4.40
N ASP A 165 0.62 5.69 -3.48
CA ASP A 165 0.04 4.35 -3.61
C ASP A 165 -1.50 4.35 -3.48
N CYS A 166 -2.07 5.37 -2.86
CA CYS A 166 -3.51 5.50 -2.72
C CYS A 166 -4.22 5.54 -4.10
N LYS A 167 -5.28 4.76 -4.27
CA LYS A 167 -6.07 4.72 -5.52
C LYS A 167 -7.07 5.86 -5.67
N THR A 168 -7.19 6.76 -4.70
CA THR A 168 -8.18 7.84 -4.75
C THR A 168 -7.77 8.94 -5.71
N GLY A 169 -8.75 9.56 -6.36
CA GLY A 169 -8.56 10.80 -7.14
C GLY A 169 -8.28 12.02 -6.26
N GLU A 170 -7.95 13.14 -6.91
CA GLU A 170 -7.72 14.45 -6.28
C GLU A 170 -6.55 14.50 -5.26
N LYS A 171 -5.48 13.75 -5.55
CA LYS A 171 -4.23 13.78 -4.75
C LYS A 171 -3.63 15.18 -4.65
N ASP A 172 -3.89 16.06 -5.63
CA ASP A 172 -3.50 17.47 -5.61
C ASP A 172 -4.07 18.21 -4.39
N LYS A 173 -5.36 18.03 -4.09
CA LYS A 173 -5.99 18.66 -2.92
C LYS A 173 -5.37 18.17 -1.61
N VAL A 174 -5.13 16.86 -1.52
CA VAL A 174 -4.54 16.24 -0.32
C VAL A 174 -3.11 16.75 -0.11
N ALA A 175 -2.28 16.72 -1.15
CA ALA A 175 -0.89 17.14 -1.08
C ALA A 175 -0.72 18.63 -0.76
N LEU A 176 -1.51 19.51 -1.37
CA LEU A 176 -1.46 20.95 -1.06
C LEU A 176 -1.88 21.21 0.39
N THR A 177 -2.96 20.57 0.85
CA THR A 177 -3.40 20.68 2.26
C THR A 177 -2.34 20.15 3.22
N LEU A 178 -1.70 19.02 2.89
CA LEU A 178 -0.63 18.44 3.69
C LEU A 178 0.59 19.38 3.75
N ALA A 179 0.97 20.00 2.64
CA ALA A 179 2.05 20.98 2.59
C ALA A 179 1.74 22.20 3.48
N ASP A 180 0.51 22.74 3.42
CA ASP A 180 0.07 23.83 4.29
C ASP A 180 0.16 23.44 5.77
N LEU A 181 -0.26 22.22 6.13
CA LEU A 181 -0.15 21.73 7.51
C LEU A 181 1.31 21.62 7.99
N TYR A 182 2.25 21.24 7.13
CA TYR A 182 3.68 21.24 7.45
C TYR A 182 4.22 22.68 7.62
N LEU A 183 3.82 23.62 6.75
CA LEU A 183 4.23 25.03 6.86
C LEU A 183 3.74 25.66 8.17
N GLU A 184 2.52 25.36 8.60
CA GLU A 184 1.98 25.81 9.89
C GLU A 184 2.80 25.31 11.08
N GLN A 185 3.47 24.16 10.93
CA GLN A 185 4.41 23.60 11.93
C GLN A 185 5.85 24.09 11.75
N LYS A 186 6.10 25.03 10.83
CA LYS A 186 7.42 25.55 10.45
C LYS A 186 8.34 24.48 9.84
N SER A 187 7.75 23.43 9.27
CA SER A 187 8.43 22.33 8.58
C SER A 187 8.52 22.61 7.08
N VAL A 188 9.32 23.63 6.71
CA VAL A 188 9.42 24.13 5.33
C VAL A 188 9.98 23.08 4.37
N LYS A 189 10.99 22.31 4.81
CA LYS A 189 11.62 21.27 3.98
C LYS A 189 10.65 20.15 3.65
N GLU A 190 9.84 19.73 4.61
CA GLU A 190 8.81 18.71 4.44
C GLU A 190 7.70 19.20 3.52
N ALA A 191 7.27 20.45 3.66
CA ALA A 191 6.30 21.06 2.74
C ALA A 191 6.84 21.10 1.30
N LEU A 192 8.09 21.52 1.11
CA LEU A 192 8.78 21.51 -0.19
C LEU A 192 8.91 20.10 -0.77
N PHE A 193 9.20 19.12 0.09
CA PHE A 193 9.28 17.72 -0.31
C PHE A 193 7.94 17.22 -0.86
N VAL A 194 6.84 17.46 -0.14
CA VAL A 194 5.49 17.07 -0.57
C VAL A 194 5.17 17.65 -1.95
N VAL A 195 5.32 18.97 -2.12
CA VAL A 195 4.95 19.60 -3.41
C VAL A 195 5.86 19.16 -4.56
N SER A 196 7.15 18.96 -4.30
CA SER A 196 8.11 18.57 -5.34
C SER A 196 7.86 17.14 -5.85
N VAL A 197 7.69 16.19 -4.93
CA VAL A 197 7.41 14.79 -5.31
C VAL A 197 6.06 14.69 -6.03
N MET A 198 5.06 15.42 -5.56
CA MET A 198 3.73 15.37 -6.18
C MET A 198 3.69 16.05 -7.55
N ALA A 199 4.49 17.10 -7.78
CA ALA A 199 4.64 17.72 -9.10
C ALA A 199 5.18 16.73 -10.16
N GLU A 200 6.08 15.83 -9.77
CA GLU A 200 6.68 14.82 -10.65
C GLU A 200 5.74 13.63 -10.93
N ASN A 201 4.77 13.38 -10.05
CA ASN A 201 3.92 12.19 -10.08
C ASN A 201 2.44 12.48 -10.43
N CYS A 202 2.10 13.72 -10.77
CA CYS A 202 0.74 14.12 -11.15
C CYS A 202 0.63 14.48 -12.63
N SER A 203 -0.61 14.67 -13.12
CA SER A 203 -0.84 15.12 -14.50
C SER A 203 -0.28 16.54 -14.72
N VAL A 204 -0.06 16.91 -15.99
CA VAL A 204 0.45 18.24 -16.38
C VAL A 204 -0.40 19.37 -15.78
N ASP A 205 -1.73 19.28 -15.88
CA ASP A 205 -2.66 20.29 -15.32
C ASP A 205 -2.58 20.42 -13.78
N GLN A 206 -2.17 19.36 -13.09
CA GLN A 206 -1.97 19.39 -11.63
C GLN A 206 -0.56 19.88 -11.26
N ARG A 207 0.43 19.65 -12.12
CA ARG A 207 1.82 20.06 -11.92
C ARG A 207 1.95 21.57 -11.72
N ASP A 208 1.25 22.37 -12.52
CA ASP A 208 1.31 23.83 -12.43
C ASP A 208 0.89 24.35 -11.04
N LYS A 209 -0.11 23.72 -10.42
CA LYS A 209 -0.54 24.06 -9.04
C LYS A 209 0.58 23.81 -8.03
N PHE A 210 1.32 22.72 -8.19
CA PHE A 210 2.42 22.38 -7.30
C PHE A 210 3.63 23.28 -7.51
N GLU A 211 3.97 23.62 -8.76
CA GLU A 211 5.06 24.56 -9.06
C GLU A 211 4.73 25.96 -8.53
N GLN A 212 3.48 26.41 -8.67
CA GLN A 212 3.02 27.66 -8.07
C GLN A 212 3.15 27.62 -6.54
N LYS A 213 2.69 26.55 -5.89
CA LYS A 213 2.81 26.42 -4.43
C LYS A 213 4.26 26.35 -3.97
N LYS A 214 5.13 25.68 -4.74
CA LYS A 214 6.56 25.61 -4.47
C LYS A 214 7.22 26.99 -4.54
N ALA A 215 6.89 27.79 -5.56
CA ALA A 215 7.37 29.17 -5.66
C ALA A 215 6.88 30.03 -4.48
N GLU A 216 5.60 29.93 -4.12
CA GLU A 216 5.03 30.62 -2.95
C GLU A 216 5.78 30.26 -1.65
N ILE A 217 6.14 28.99 -1.44
CA ILE A 217 6.90 28.58 -0.25
C ILE A 217 8.29 29.21 -0.24
N LEU A 218 9.00 29.18 -1.37
CA LEU A 218 10.37 29.70 -1.49
C LEU A 218 10.46 31.24 -1.37
N GLU A 219 9.40 31.96 -1.72
CA GLU A 219 9.34 33.42 -1.58
C GLU A 219 9.05 33.87 -0.13
N ASN A 220 8.36 33.04 0.64
CA ASN A 220 7.83 33.42 1.96
C ASN A 220 8.61 32.84 3.16
N PHE A 221 9.52 31.89 2.94
CA PHE A 221 10.24 31.16 4.00
C PHE A 221 11.71 30.92 3.65
#